data_AF-A0A1G6NTL5-F1
#
_entry.id   AF-A0A1G6NTL5-F1
#
_cell.length_a   1.000
_cell.length_b   1.000
_cell.length_c   1.000
_cell.angle_alpha   90.00
_cell.angle_beta   90.00
_cell.angle_gamma   90.00
#
_symmetry.space_group_name_H-M   'P 1'
#
loop_
_entity.id
_entity.type
_entity.pdbx_description
1 polymer ?
#
loop_
_entity_poly.entity_id
_entity_poly.type
_entity_poly.pdbx_seq_one_letter_code
_entity_poly.pdbx_strand_id
1 'polypeptide(L)'
;MYVLKNTVNGSDITVPITGLEAKKKKAGATGFGTVGAVALDQEGNLAAATSTGGLTNKAVGRVGDSPIIGAGTYANNRSVAVSATGKGEVFIRGTAAADIPALVQYQNMPVSLAARKVVKEKLPSLGGTGGVIALDAKGHFAAPYSTPTMFYGTINKQGDYKVVLSPGDEK
;
A
#
# COMPACT_ATOMS: atom_id res chain seq x y z
N MET A 1 -3.03 0.02 6.14
CA MET A 1 -1.73 -0.34 5.52
C MET A 1 -0.60 0.23 6.35
N TYR A 2 0.48 -0.50 6.60
CA TYR A 2 1.59 -0.06 7.46
C TYR A 2 2.88 0.00 6.65
N VAL A 3 3.71 1.03 6.85
CA VAL A 3 4.99 1.17 6.13
C VAL A 3 6.09 1.23 7.17
N LEU A 4 7.01 0.28 7.11
CA LEU A 4 8.10 0.14 8.06
C LEU A 4 9.44 0.42 7.35
N LYS A 5 10.12 1.51 7.68
CA LYS A 5 11.56 1.67 7.34
C LYS A 5 12.34 1.16 8.56
N ASN A 6 13.06 0.06 8.38
CA ASN A 6 13.29 -0.91 9.44
C ASN A 6 14.12 -0.41 10.65
N THR A 7 13.75 -0.94 11.82
CA THR A 7 14.64 -1.16 12.97
C THR A 7 14.57 -2.65 13.28
N VAL A 8 15.67 -3.40 13.14
CA VAL A 8 15.82 -4.69 13.83
C VAL A 8 17.25 -4.75 14.37
N ASN A 9 17.37 -4.51 15.66
CA ASN A 9 18.36 -5.15 16.52
C ASN A 9 17.53 -5.80 17.63
N GLY A 10 17.25 -7.10 17.53
CA GLY A 10 16.96 -8.02 18.63
C GLY A 10 16.05 -7.63 19.82
N SER A 11 15.30 -6.53 19.81
CA SER A 11 14.40 -6.13 20.89
C SER A 11 13.04 -5.79 20.31
N ASP A 12 12.00 -6.45 20.81
CA ASP A 12 10.60 -6.17 20.51
C ASP A 12 10.34 -4.66 20.52
N ILE A 13 10.01 -4.08 19.35
CA ILE A 13 9.45 -2.73 19.29
C ILE A 13 7.97 -2.87 19.58
N THR A 14 7.61 -2.85 20.86
CA THR A 14 6.25 -2.50 21.28
C THR A 14 6.04 -1.03 20.93
N VAL A 15 5.24 -0.75 19.92
CA VAL A 15 4.71 0.60 19.67
C VAL A 15 3.65 0.86 20.75
N PRO A 16 3.87 1.77 21.71
CA PRO A 16 2.85 2.05 22.71
C PRO A 16 1.65 2.71 22.03
N ILE A 17 0.51 2.02 22.00
CA ILE A 17 -0.76 2.54 21.47
C ILE A 17 -1.50 3.40 22.52
N THR A 18 -0.76 4.03 23.44
CA THR A 18 -1.34 4.87 24.48
C THR A 18 -1.59 6.28 23.94
N GLY A 19 -2.86 6.62 23.72
CA GLY A 19 -3.29 8.01 23.44
C GLY A 19 -4.17 8.23 22.20
N LEU A 20 -4.52 7.18 21.44
CA LEU A 20 -5.43 7.32 20.30
C LEU A 20 -6.89 7.25 20.75
N GLU A 21 -7.47 8.38 21.16
CA GLU A 21 -8.93 8.50 21.23
C GLU A 21 -9.51 8.56 19.82
N ALA A 22 -10.01 7.42 19.34
CA ALA A 22 -10.73 7.35 18.09
C ALA A 22 -12.07 8.10 18.20
N LYS A 23 -12.17 9.30 17.60
CA LYS A 23 -13.46 9.96 17.38
C LYS A 23 -14.34 9.05 16.53
N LYS A 24 -15.41 8.50 17.12
CA LYS A 24 -16.43 7.70 16.42
C LYS A 24 -17.11 8.53 15.33
N LYS A 25 -16.61 8.43 14.10
CA LYS A 25 -17.37 8.77 12.90
C LYS A 25 -17.89 7.47 12.30
N LYS A 26 -19.21 7.41 12.02
CA LYS A 26 -19.81 6.28 11.29
C LYS A 26 -19.18 6.23 9.89
N ALA A 27 -18.12 5.45 9.74
CA ALA A 27 -17.61 5.06 8.44
C ALA A 27 -18.64 4.08 7.86
N GLY A 28 -19.36 4.50 6.81
CA GLY A 28 -20.09 3.56 5.95
C GLY A 28 -19.08 2.67 5.25
N ALA A 29 -18.57 1.67 5.96
CA ALA A 29 -17.52 0.78 5.49
C ALA A 29 -18.13 -0.24 4.54
N THR A 30 -18.17 0.08 3.24
CA THR A 30 -18.23 -0.94 2.21
C THR A 30 -16.90 -1.69 2.23
N GLY A 31 -16.96 -2.96 2.62
CA GLY A 31 -15.83 -3.73 3.14
C GLY A 31 -14.71 -3.98 2.13
N PHE A 32 -13.60 -3.26 2.31
CA PHE A 32 -12.28 -3.68 1.83
C PHE A 32 -11.41 -3.96 3.06
N GLY A 33 -11.55 -5.16 3.62
CA GLY A 33 -10.76 -5.65 4.76
C GLY A 33 -9.36 -6.11 4.32
N THR A 34 -8.66 -5.26 3.55
CA THR A 34 -7.30 -5.55 3.08
C THR A 34 -6.31 -4.73 3.89
N VAL A 35 -5.27 -5.42 4.35
CA VAL A 35 -4.11 -4.84 5.00
C VAL A 35 -2.87 -5.17 4.18
N GLY A 36 -1.83 -4.38 4.38
CA GLY A 36 -0.59 -4.57 3.64
C GLY A 36 0.52 -3.71 4.18
N ALA A 37 1.75 -4.14 3.89
CA ALA A 37 2.96 -3.46 4.30
C ALA A 37 4.05 -3.50 3.23
N VAL A 38 4.87 -2.45 3.23
CA VAL A 38 6.12 -2.39 2.46
C VAL A 38 7.25 -1.91 3.38
N ALA A 39 8.44 -2.44 3.15
CA ALA A 39 9.61 -2.14 3.97
C ALA A 39 10.90 -2.07 3.16
N LEU A 40 11.83 -1.25 3.65
CA LEU A 40 13.22 -1.16 3.20
C LEU A 40 14.12 -1.36 4.42
N ASP A 41 15.00 -2.35 4.37
CA ASP A 41 15.92 -2.66 5.45
C ASP A 41 17.25 -1.86 5.36
N GLN A 42 18.21 -2.20 6.23
CA GLN A 42 19.52 -1.53 6.26
C GLN A 42 20.49 -2.06 5.19
N GLU A 43 20.26 -3.28 4.70
CA GLU A 43 21.03 -3.90 3.62
C GLU A 43 20.56 -3.45 2.24
N GLY A 44 19.46 -2.70 2.17
CA GLY A 44 18.87 -2.20 0.93
C GLY A 44 17.86 -3.16 0.31
N ASN A 45 17.37 -4.16 1.06
CA ASN A 45 16.36 -5.08 0.58
C ASN A 45 14.95 -4.48 0.74
N LEU A 46 14.16 -4.66 -0.31
CA LEU A 46 12.76 -4.27 -0.37
C LEU A 46 11.87 -5.49 -0.15
N ALA A 47 10.86 -5.33 0.70
CA ALA A 47 9.85 -6.35 0.96
C ALA A 47 8.43 -5.78 0.89
N ALA A 48 7.48 -6.60 0.47
CA ALA A 48 6.06 -6.28 0.44
C ALA A 48 5.22 -7.46 0.92
N ALA A 49 4.13 -7.19 1.62
CA ALA A 49 3.14 -8.17 2.02
C ALA A 49 1.73 -7.57 1.91
N THR A 50 0.76 -8.36 1.45
CA THR A 50 -0.65 -7.97 1.41
C THR A 50 -1.49 -9.14 1.92
N SER A 51 -2.49 -8.86 2.75
CA SER A 51 -3.41 -9.86 3.28
C SER A 51 -4.84 -9.32 3.29
N THR A 52 -5.82 -10.20 3.05
CA THR A 52 -7.22 -9.80 2.92
C THR A 52 -8.19 -10.92 3.28
N GLY A 53 -9.35 -10.54 3.83
CA GLY A 53 -10.52 -11.42 3.89
C GLY A 53 -11.25 -11.57 2.54
N GLY A 54 -10.92 -10.71 1.57
CA GLY A 54 -11.61 -10.56 0.29
C GLY A 54 -12.80 -9.60 0.38
N LEU A 55 -13.72 -9.71 -0.58
CA LEU A 55 -14.93 -8.89 -0.61
C LEU A 55 -16.04 -9.52 0.24
N THR A 56 -16.82 -8.68 0.90
CA THR A 56 -18.10 -9.11 1.50
C THR A 56 -18.99 -9.72 0.43
N ASN A 57 -19.65 -10.84 0.76
CA ASN A 57 -20.53 -11.58 -0.15
C ASN A 57 -19.84 -12.10 -1.43
N LYS A 58 -18.53 -12.40 -1.37
CA LYS A 58 -17.83 -13.06 -2.47
C LYS A 58 -18.36 -14.49 -2.70
N ALA A 59 -18.36 -14.93 -3.95
CA ALA A 59 -18.58 -16.33 -4.27
C ALA A 59 -17.52 -17.24 -3.60
N VAL A 60 -17.90 -18.46 -3.25
CA VAL A 60 -16.97 -19.47 -2.72
C VAL A 60 -15.86 -19.69 -3.75
N GLY A 61 -14.61 -19.70 -3.29
CA GLY A 61 -13.43 -19.86 -4.16
C GLY A 61 -13.00 -18.59 -4.91
N ARG A 62 -13.70 -17.44 -4.76
CA ARG A 62 -13.26 -16.18 -5.38
C ARG A 62 -11.90 -15.74 -4.82
N VAL A 63 -10.94 -15.53 -5.71
CA VAL A 63 -9.60 -15.00 -5.42
C VAL A 63 -9.50 -13.55 -5.92
N GLY A 64 -8.97 -12.67 -5.07
CA GLY A 64 -8.69 -11.26 -5.40
C GLY A 64 -7.22 -11.02 -5.79
N ASP A 65 -6.80 -9.76 -5.82
CA ASP A 65 -5.45 -9.34 -6.19
C ASP A 65 -4.40 -9.63 -5.11
N SER A 66 -4.77 -9.58 -3.83
CA SER A 66 -3.82 -9.64 -2.72
C SER A 66 -2.84 -10.84 -2.73
N PRO A 67 -3.24 -12.09 -3.06
CA PRO A 67 -2.31 -13.21 -3.13
C PRO A 67 -1.60 -13.34 -4.49
N ILE A 68 -1.87 -12.46 -5.46
CA ILE A 68 -1.35 -12.56 -6.83
C ILE A 68 -0.17 -11.61 -7.00
N ILE A 69 1.02 -12.18 -7.22
CA ILE A 69 2.24 -11.41 -7.45
C ILE A 69 2.11 -10.54 -8.71
N GLY A 70 2.42 -9.26 -8.56
CA GLY A 70 2.30 -8.26 -9.62
C GLY A 70 0.90 -7.65 -9.77
N ALA A 71 -0.11 -8.18 -9.07
CA ALA A 71 -1.42 -7.53 -8.97
C ALA A 71 -1.55 -6.76 -7.65
N GLY A 72 -1.58 -7.48 -6.52
CA GLY A 72 -1.80 -6.91 -5.19
C GLY A 72 -0.55 -6.78 -4.32
N THR A 73 0.50 -7.53 -4.64
CA THR A 73 1.79 -7.53 -3.94
C THR A 73 2.93 -7.67 -4.93
N TYR A 74 3.97 -6.85 -4.78
CA TYR A 74 5.19 -6.99 -5.55
C TYR A 74 6.37 -6.35 -4.82
N ALA A 75 7.56 -6.91 -4.93
CA ALA A 75 8.79 -6.29 -4.43
C ALA A 75 9.97 -6.64 -5.33
N ASN A 76 10.81 -5.64 -5.61
CA ASN A 76 12.07 -5.82 -6.33
C ASN A 76 13.09 -4.80 -5.83
N ASN A 77 14.23 -5.27 -5.32
CA ASN A 77 15.33 -4.44 -4.79
C ASN A 77 15.86 -3.40 -5.79
N ARG A 78 15.69 -3.63 -7.10
CA ARG A 78 16.15 -2.69 -8.14
C ARG A 78 15.19 -1.54 -8.38
N SER A 79 13.97 -1.62 -7.86
CA SER A 79 12.91 -0.64 -8.14
C SER A 79 12.06 -0.35 -6.92
N VAL A 80 10.95 -1.05 -6.74
CA VAL A 80 9.88 -0.67 -5.81
C VAL A 80 9.24 -1.89 -5.14
N ALA A 81 8.93 -1.76 -3.84
CA ALA A 81 7.98 -2.59 -3.11
C ALA A 81 6.59 -1.95 -3.13
N VAL A 82 5.57 -2.73 -3.48
CA VAL A 82 4.18 -2.30 -3.62
C VAL A 82 3.25 -3.27 -2.90
N SER A 83 2.33 -2.71 -2.13
CA SER A 83 1.16 -3.41 -1.63
C SER A 83 -0.10 -2.62 -2.02
N ALA A 84 -1.17 -3.32 -2.36
CA ALA A 84 -2.39 -2.73 -2.90
C ALA A 84 -3.65 -3.09 -2.09
N THR A 85 -4.67 -2.25 -2.24
CA THR A 85 -6.02 -2.48 -1.71
C THR A 85 -7.06 -1.89 -2.65
N GLY A 86 -8.17 -2.60 -2.88
CA GLY A 86 -9.28 -2.11 -3.71
C GLY A 86 -10.07 -3.21 -4.41
N LYS A 87 -10.60 -2.89 -5.59
CA LYS A 87 -11.33 -3.83 -6.45
C LYS A 87 -10.39 -4.82 -7.13
N GLY A 88 -10.13 -5.96 -6.48
CA GLY A 88 -9.10 -6.91 -6.90
C GLY A 88 -9.13 -7.35 -8.36
N GLU A 89 -10.29 -7.53 -8.97
CA GLU A 89 -10.43 -7.91 -10.39
C GLU A 89 -9.75 -6.89 -11.32
N VAL A 90 -9.85 -5.59 -11.00
CA VAL A 90 -9.24 -4.53 -11.80
C VAL A 90 -7.74 -4.43 -11.53
N PHE A 91 -7.32 -4.66 -10.29
CA PHE A 91 -5.89 -4.70 -9.94
C PHE A 91 -5.16 -5.87 -10.61
N ILE A 92 -5.82 -7.03 -10.74
CA ILE A 92 -5.31 -8.16 -11.53
C ILE A 92 -5.21 -7.79 -13.01
N ARG A 93 -6.32 -7.34 -13.62
CA ARG A 93 -6.36 -6.99 -15.05
C ARG A 93 -5.38 -5.88 -15.43
N GLY A 94 -5.14 -4.94 -14.51
CA GLY A 94 -4.23 -3.82 -14.71
C GLY A 94 -2.79 -4.08 -14.27
N THR A 95 -2.49 -5.28 -13.73
CA THR A 95 -1.18 -5.66 -13.16
C THR A 95 -0.60 -4.58 -12.26
N ALA A 96 -1.44 -4.03 -11.37
CA ALA A 96 -1.18 -2.74 -10.72
C ALA A 96 0.16 -2.70 -9.96
N ALA A 97 0.45 -3.73 -9.16
CA ALA A 97 1.66 -3.79 -8.36
C ALA A 97 2.95 -4.03 -9.17
N ALA A 98 2.86 -4.64 -10.37
CA ALA A 98 4.01 -4.80 -11.27
C ALA A 98 4.23 -3.59 -12.19
N ASP A 99 3.16 -2.88 -12.57
CA ASP A 99 3.21 -1.75 -13.49
C ASP A 99 3.96 -0.55 -12.90
N ILE A 100 3.80 -0.32 -11.59
CA ILE A 100 4.52 0.76 -10.88
C ILE A 100 6.04 0.56 -10.94
N PRO A 101 6.62 -0.58 -10.49
CA PRO A 101 8.03 -0.89 -10.67
C PRO A 101 8.49 -0.80 -12.13
N ALA A 102 7.68 -1.22 -13.10
CA ALA A 102 8.03 -1.14 -14.52
C ALA A 102 8.17 0.31 -15.00
N LEU A 103 7.26 1.21 -14.60
CA LEU A 103 7.37 2.64 -14.90
C LEU A 103 8.60 3.27 -14.24
N VAL A 104 8.90 2.90 -12.99
CA VAL A 104 10.09 3.39 -12.29
C VAL A 104 11.36 2.88 -12.98
N GLN A 105 11.43 1.59 -13.31
CA GLN A 105 12.62 0.94 -13.82
C GLN A 105 12.90 1.28 -15.30
N TYR A 106 11.87 1.29 -16.14
CA TYR A 106 12.05 1.43 -17.60
C TYR A 106 11.85 2.87 -18.09
N GLN A 107 11.16 3.72 -17.33
CA GLN A 107 10.95 5.13 -17.69
C GLN A 107 11.62 6.11 -16.72
N ASN A 108 12.40 5.61 -15.75
CA ASN A 108 13.05 6.42 -14.70
C ASN A 108 12.06 7.35 -13.98
N MET A 109 10.80 6.94 -13.88
CA MET A 109 9.76 7.77 -13.27
C MET A 109 9.91 7.76 -11.74
N PRO A 110 9.76 8.91 -11.04
CA PRO A 110 9.66 8.91 -9.59
C PRO A 110 8.50 8.04 -9.10
N VAL A 111 8.70 7.30 -8.02
CA VAL A 111 7.70 6.35 -7.49
C VAL A 111 6.35 7.02 -7.18
N SER A 112 6.36 8.27 -6.73
CA SER A 112 5.15 9.06 -6.49
C SER A 112 4.34 9.34 -7.77
N LEU A 113 5.02 9.65 -8.88
CA LEU A 113 4.38 9.88 -10.18
C LEU A 113 3.89 8.56 -10.78
N ALA A 114 4.71 7.51 -10.72
CA ALA A 114 4.38 6.19 -11.24
C ALA A 114 3.14 5.60 -10.53
N ALA A 115 3.17 5.59 -9.19
CA ALA A 115 2.05 5.10 -8.40
C ALA A 115 0.78 5.94 -8.63
N ARG A 116 0.90 7.27 -8.73
CA ARG A 116 -0.25 8.15 -9.02
C ARG A 116 -0.85 7.84 -10.39
N LYS A 117 -0.03 7.70 -11.43
CA LYS A 117 -0.48 7.38 -12.80
C LYS A 117 -1.28 6.08 -12.83
N VAL A 118 -0.79 5.03 -12.17
CA VAL A 118 -1.51 3.75 -12.11
C VAL A 118 -2.83 3.91 -11.34
N VAL A 119 -2.81 4.50 -10.16
CA VAL A 119 -3.99 4.54 -9.28
C VAL A 119 -5.06 5.56 -9.67
N LYS A 120 -4.66 6.70 -10.23
CA LYS A 120 -5.55 7.82 -10.56
C LYS A 120 -5.95 7.89 -12.03
N GLU A 121 -5.22 7.20 -12.92
CA GLU A 121 -5.51 7.25 -14.36
C GLU A 121 -5.81 5.85 -14.92
N LYS A 122 -4.88 4.90 -14.78
CA LYS A 122 -5.02 3.55 -15.37
C LYS A 122 -6.13 2.72 -14.72
N LEU A 123 -6.17 2.61 -13.39
CA LEU A 123 -7.19 1.77 -12.72
C LEU A 123 -8.61 2.34 -12.88
N PRO A 124 -8.84 3.66 -12.77
CA PRO A 124 -10.16 4.23 -13.02
C PRO A 124 -10.67 4.03 -14.45
N SER A 125 -9.80 4.10 -15.46
CA SER A 125 -10.20 3.83 -16.86
C SER A 125 -10.64 2.38 -17.09
N LEU A 126 -10.25 1.46 -16.20
CA LEU A 126 -10.68 0.05 -16.17
C LEU A 126 -11.90 -0.19 -15.25
N GLY A 127 -12.49 0.86 -14.66
CA GLY A 127 -13.61 0.77 -13.71
C GLY A 127 -13.20 0.45 -12.27
N GLY A 128 -11.90 0.50 -11.98
CA GLY A 128 -11.30 0.19 -10.68
C GLY A 128 -11.25 1.40 -9.74
N THR A 129 -11.40 1.12 -8.45
CA THR A 129 -11.07 2.06 -7.38
C THR A 129 -10.24 1.34 -6.33
N GLY A 130 -9.39 2.08 -5.62
CA GLY A 130 -8.50 1.53 -4.61
C GLY A 130 -7.31 2.44 -4.35
N GLY A 131 -6.25 1.88 -3.77
CA GLY A 131 -5.00 2.57 -3.54
C GLY A 131 -3.85 1.61 -3.35
N VAL A 132 -2.65 2.18 -3.26
CA VAL A 132 -1.42 1.43 -3.03
C VAL A 132 -0.55 2.16 -2.02
N ILE A 133 0.32 1.42 -1.35
CA ILE A 133 1.53 1.95 -0.74
C ILE A 133 2.72 1.45 -1.56
N ALA A 134 3.67 2.35 -1.82
CA ALA A 134 4.85 2.07 -2.62
C ALA A 134 6.09 2.66 -1.95
N LEU A 135 7.18 1.90 -1.93
CA LEU A 135 8.47 2.30 -1.37
C LEU A 135 9.57 1.91 -2.35
N ASP A 136 10.35 2.88 -2.82
CA ASP A 136 11.48 2.62 -3.71
C ASP A 136 12.78 2.28 -2.95
N ALA A 137 13.77 1.79 -3.70
CA ALA A 137 15.08 1.39 -3.13
C ALA A 137 15.88 2.57 -2.54
N LYS A 138 15.47 3.81 -2.82
CA LYS A 138 16.06 5.04 -2.25
C LYS A 138 15.31 5.50 -0.98
N GLY A 139 14.25 4.80 -0.60
CA GLY A 139 13.42 5.12 0.56
C GLY A 139 12.36 6.18 0.28
N HIS A 140 12.09 6.55 -0.97
CA HIS A 140 10.95 7.41 -1.29
C HIS A 140 9.65 6.64 -1.18
N PHE A 141 8.67 7.26 -0.53
CA PHE A 141 7.39 6.67 -0.23
C PHE A 141 6.26 7.35 -1.01
N ALA A 142 5.27 6.57 -1.44
CA ALA A 142 4.05 7.08 -2.04
C ALA A 142 2.82 6.26 -1.61
N ALA A 143 1.70 6.94 -1.36
CA ALA A 143 0.44 6.30 -0.98
C ALA A 143 -0.78 6.86 -1.76
N PRO A 144 -0.82 6.81 -3.10
CA PRO A 144 -1.98 7.30 -3.85
C PRO A 144 -3.18 6.35 -3.70
N TYR A 145 -4.38 6.93 -3.59
CA TYR A 145 -5.66 6.22 -3.57
C TYR A 145 -6.75 7.02 -4.28
N SER A 146 -7.65 6.35 -5.00
CA SER A 146 -8.82 6.92 -5.69
C SER A 146 -10.12 6.81 -4.89
N THR A 147 -10.10 6.11 -3.74
CA THR A 147 -11.23 6.02 -2.81
C THR A 147 -11.38 7.31 -1.98
N PRO A 148 -12.52 7.52 -1.29
CA PRO A 148 -12.68 8.67 -0.40
C PRO A 148 -11.65 8.72 0.74
N THR A 149 -11.14 7.56 1.17
CA THR A 149 -10.14 7.44 2.23
C THR A 149 -9.35 6.14 2.03
N MET A 150 -8.08 6.14 2.45
CA MET A 150 -7.26 4.94 2.64
C MET A 150 -6.44 5.12 3.92
N PHE A 151 -6.56 4.17 4.85
CA PHE A 151 -5.80 4.23 6.10
C PHE A 151 -4.38 3.74 5.90
N TYR A 152 -3.40 4.57 6.26
CA TYR A 152 -2.01 4.15 6.26
C TYR A 152 -1.19 4.81 7.38
N GLY A 153 -0.06 4.19 7.71
CA GLY A 153 0.94 4.78 8.57
C GLY A 153 2.35 4.53 8.05
N THR A 154 3.28 5.39 8.44
CA THR A 154 4.70 5.30 8.10
C THR A 154 5.57 5.45 9.34
N ILE A 155 6.69 4.75 9.38
CA ILE A 155 7.78 5.01 10.34
C ILE A 155 9.12 5.08 9.58
N ASN A 156 9.99 6.02 9.95
CA ASN A 156 11.34 6.17 9.40
C ASN A 156 12.41 5.56 10.32
N LYS A 157 13.68 5.57 9.87
CA LYS A 157 14.82 5.02 10.64
C LYS A 157 15.12 5.84 11.91
N GLN A 158 14.65 7.08 11.98
CA GLN A 158 14.78 7.98 13.13
C GLN A 158 13.68 7.74 14.18
N GLY A 159 12.70 6.88 13.88
CA GLY A 159 11.55 6.62 14.75
C GLY A 159 10.40 7.60 14.55
N ASP A 160 10.51 8.55 13.63
CA ASP A 160 9.40 9.45 13.31
C ASP A 160 8.30 8.67 12.61
N TYR A 161 7.07 8.79 13.12
CA TYR A 161 5.91 8.12 12.56
C TYR A 161 4.81 9.11 12.16
N LYS A 162 4.04 8.73 11.15
CA LYS A 162 2.82 9.42 10.70
C LYS A 162 1.71 8.40 10.57
N VAL A 163 0.51 8.75 11.01
CA VAL A 163 -0.71 7.95 10.83
C VAL A 163 -1.73 8.81 10.11
N VAL A 164 -2.32 8.28 9.06
CA VAL A 164 -3.33 8.93 8.24
C VAL A 164 -4.63 8.14 8.33
N LEU A 165 -5.60 8.72 9.03
CA LEU A 165 -6.94 8.14 9.22
C LEU A 165 -8.01 8.91 8.44
N SER A 166 -7.69 10.12 7.99
CA SER A 166 -8.56 10.96 7.19
C SER A 166 -7.75 11.71 6.12
N PRO A 167 -8.38 12.15 5.02
CA PRO A 167 -7.68 12.95 4.00
C PRO A 167 -7.08 14.26 4.56
N GLY A 168 -7.56 14.75 5.70
CA GLY A 168 -7.01 15.94 6.36
C GLY A 168 -5.68 15.70 7.08
N ASP A 169 -5.35 14.45 7.41
CA ASP A 169 -4.15 14.08 8.17
C ASP A 169 -2.90 14.02 7.26
N GLU A 170 -3.07 14.19 5.95
CA GLU A 170 -1.95 14.21 4.98
C GLU A 170 -1.12 15.49 5.03
N LYS A 171 -1.68 16.57 5.59
CA LYS A 171 -1.00 17.87 5.75
C LYS A 171 0.13 17.82 6.76
#